data_AF-K0RRC2-F1
#
_entry.id   AF-K0RRC2-F1
#
_cell.length_a   1.000
_cell.length_b   1.000
_cell.length_c   1.000
_cell.angle_alpha   90.00
_cell.angle_beta   90.00
_cell.angle_gamma   90.00
#
_symmetry.space_group_name_H-M   'P 1'
#
loop_
_entity.id
_entity.type
_entity.pdbx_description
1 polymer ?
#
loop_
_entity_poly.entity_id
_entity_poly.type
_entity_poly.pdbx_seq_one_letter_code
_entity_poly.pdbx_strand_id
1 'polypeptide(L)'
;MALRGSDGRARRSGPPKPQRSLANEAAHQLFLRSATDEERRCLPKHDDESDIGLYRALEQLREPLSFDELAGSGFSLQEPPALVTHTRRVWSTAVSGHVMRGGRHFVEFTITTVDRYPPYVYLGVIRPVSLTNEIDLEADWRGSVNPMSVSSRRHKVSEKLRSQRTSKWGDSDIHCCSYYCIHGRCRGTDWVSTEETEYEWHGREGLHGSGTIGLLLDLDEGTLSVFKNNRRLGVMKGED
;
A
#
# COMPACT_ATOMS: atom_id res chain seq x y z
N MET A 1 -1.29 77.79 -11.36
CA MET A 1 -2.32 76.79 -11.71
C MET A 1 -1.62 75.55 -12.24
N ALA A 2 -1.82 74.44 -11.51
CA ALA A 2 -1.40 73.04 -11.67
C ALA A 2 -0.41 72.59 -12.78
N LEU A 3 0.57 71.81 -12.30
CA LEU A 3 1.49 70.89 -12.99
C LEU A 3 0.71 69.77 -13.71
N ARG A 4 1.16 69.33 -14.90
CA ARG A 4 0.74 68.06 -15.52
C ARG A 4 1.80 66.99 -15.31
N GLY A 5 1.35 65.89 -14.72
CA GLY A 5 2.15 64.78 -14.25
C GLY A 5 2.61 63.81 -15.34
N SER A 6 3.69 63.16 -14.96
CA SER A 6 4.35 61.98 -15.51
C SER A 6 3.47 60.73 -15.50
N ASP A 7 3.50 59.97 -16.61
CA ASP A 7 2.85 58.66 -16.71
C ASP A 7 3.91 57.55 -16.69
N GLY A 8 4.19 57.06 -15.48
CA GLY A 8 5.09 55.93 -15.21
C GLY A 8 4.31 54.62 -15.28
N ARG A 9 4.49 53.87 -16.35
CA ARG A 9 3.86 52.56 -16.59
C ARG A 9 4.35 51.53 -15.56
N ALA A 10 3.53 51.27 -14.55
CA ALA A 10 3.80 50.25 -13.53
C ALA A 10 3.82 48.85 -14.14
N ARG A 11 4.95 48.15 -14.02
CA ARG A 11 5.05 46.70 -14.26
C ARG A 11 4.29 45.99 -13.14
N ARG A 12 3.19 45.30 -13.47
CA ARG A 12 2.51 44.41 -12.53
C ARG A 12 3.43 43.21 -12.27
N SER A 13 4.01 43.16 -11.07
CA SER A 13 4.61 41.93 -10.54
C SER A 13 3.49 40.89 -10.40
N GLY A 14 3.74 39.68 -10.91
CA GLY A 14 2.88 38.54 -10.64
C GLY A 14 2.80 38.27 -9.12
N PRO A 15 1.79 37.51 -8.66
CA PRO A 15 1.64 37.19 -7.25
C PRO A 15 2.93 36.56 -6.72
N PRO A 16 3.38 36.93 -5.51
CA PRO A 16 4.57 36.35 -4.91
C PRO A 16 4.38 34.83 -4.84
N LYS A 17 5.36 34.07 -5.37
CA LYS A 17 5.39 32.62 -5.18
C LYS A 17 5.35 32.34 -3.67
N PRO A 18 4.53 31.38 -3.21
CA PRO A 18 4.48 31.05 -1.78
C PRO A 18 5.89 30.77 -1.28
N GLN A 19 6.32 31.53 -0.28
CA GLN A 19 7.65 31.37 0.30
C GLN A 19 7.64 30.07 1.10
N ARG A 20 8.41 29.08 0.67
CA ARG A 20 8.60 27.84 1.43
C ARG A 20 9.18 28.16 2.81
N SER A 21 8.72 27.45 3.84
CA SER A 21 9.38 27.53 5.14
C SER A 21 10.81 26.99 5.04
N LEU A 22 11.71 27.44 5.93
CA LEU A 22 13.10 27.00 5.95
C LEU A 22 13.24 25.47 6.00
N ALA A 23 12.41 24.81 6.82
CA ALA A 23 12.42 23.36 6.95
C ALA A 23 11.96 22.65 5.65
N ASN A 24 10.95 23.18 4.95
CA ASN A 24 10.53 22.61 3.66
C ASN A 24 11.59 22.81 2.58
N GLU A 25 12.23 23.98 2.53
CA GLU A 25 13.29 24.20 1.55
C GLU A 25 14.50 23.29 1.84
N ALA A 26 14.86 23.08 3.11
CA ALA A 26 15.92 22.15 3.48
C ALA A 26 15.59 20.71 3.04
N ALA A 27 14.40 20.21 3.36
CA ALA A 27 13.95 18.87 2.96
C ALA A 27 13.90 18.72 1.44
N HIS A 28 13.43 19.75 0.73
CA HIS A 28 13.40 19.78 -0.73
C HIS A 28 14.81 19.63 -1.33
N GLN A 29 15.78 20.40 -0.84
CA GLN A 29 17.17 20.33 -1.30
C GLN A 29 17.81 18.98 -0.97
N LEU A 30 17.51 18.40 0.20
CA LEU A 30 18.01 17.07 0.57
C LEU A 30 17.47 16.00 -0.38
N PHE A 31 16.17 15.98 -0.64
CA PHE A 31 15.56 15.06 -1.59
C PHE A 31 16.18 15.19 -3.00
N LEU A 32 16.30 16.43 -3.51
CA LEU A 32 16.86 16.70 -4.82
C LEU A 32 18.34 16.32 -4.96
N ARG A 33 19.09 16.22 -3.87
CA ARG A 33 20.51 15.84 -3.92
C ARG A 33 20.75 14.36 -3.64
N SER A 34 19.92 13.74 -2.81
CA SER A 34 20.15 12.39 -2.31
C SER A 34 19.36 11.31 -3.03
N ALA A 35 18.18 11.62 -3.60
CA ALA A 35 17.34 10.62 -4.26
C ALA A 35 17.91 10.24 -5.64
N THR A 36 18.03 8.95 -5.90
CA THR A 36 18.37 8.41 -7.23
C THR A 36 17.21 8.60 -8.21
N ASP A 37 17.48 8.43 -9.50
CA ASP A 37 16.42 8.53 -10.52
C ASP A 37 15.33 7.46 -10.34
N GLU A 38 15.70 6.28 -9.85
CA GLU A 38 14.77 5.18 -9.56
C GLU A 38 13.89 5.52 -8.35
N GLU A 39 14.48 6.02 -7.26
CA GLU A 39 13.74 6.44 -6.07
C GLU A 39 12.76 7.59 -6.38
N ARG A 40 13.16 8.52 -7.26
CA ARG A 40 12.29 9.62 -7.72
C ARG A 40 11.08 9.12 -8.50
N ARG A 41 11.23 8.08 -9.32
CA ARG A 41 10.10 7.46 -10.02
C ARG A 41 9.13 6.79 -9.04
N CYS A 42 9.64 6.22 -7.95
CA CYS A 42 8.81 5.61 -6.92
C CYS A 42 8.08 6.62 -6.02
N LEU A 43 8.55 7.88 -5.99
CA LEU A 43 8.08 8.93 -5.09
C LEU A 43 7.60 10.18 -5.85
N PRO A 44 6.57 10.06 -6.72
CA PRO A 44 5.92 11.24 -7.26
C PRO A 44 5.35 12.09 -6.12
N LYS A 45 5.60 13.40 -6.18
CA LYS A 45 5.09 14.33 -5.17
C LYS A 45 3.61 14.60 -5.42
N HIS A 46 2.77 14.43 -4.40
CA HIS A 46 1.37 14.83 -4.47
C HIS A 46 1.22 16.34 -4.23
N ASP A 47 0.21 16.97 -4.83
CA ASP A 47 -0.01 18.43 -4.76
C ASP A 47 -0.21 18.96 -3.34
N ASP A 48 -0.81 18.16 -2.46
CA ASP A 48 -1.09 18.47 -1.06
C ASP A 48 0.07 18.13 -0.12
N GLU A 49 1.17 17.56 -0.64
CA GLU A 49 2.27 17.05 0.18
C GLU A 49 3.39 18.09 0.41
N SER A 50 3.85 18.16 1.66
CA SER A 50 5.01 18.98 2.04
C SER A 50 6.34 18.36 1.56
N ASP A 51 7.37 19.19 1.36
CA ASP A 51 8.70 18.68 0.99
C ASP A 51 9.31 17.81 2.12
N ILE A 52 8.94 18.07 3.37
CA ILE A 52 9.30 17.22 4.52
C ILE A 52 8.63 15.85 4.42
N GLY A 53 7.33 15.80 4.07
CA GLY A 53 6.59 14.54 3.90
C GLY A 53 7.18 13.68 2.78
N LEU A 54 7.54 14.30 1.65
CA LEU A 54 8.20 13.61 0.55
C LEU A 54 9.59 13.09 0.95
N TYR A 55 10.39 13.88 1.67
CA TYR A 55 11.70 13.44 2.14
C TYR A 55 11.57 12.27 3.15
N ARG A 56 10.58 12.30 4.03
CA ARG A 56 10.28 11.17 4.93
C ARG A 56 9.91 9.90 4.17
N ALA A 57 9.18 10.03 3.06
CA ALA A 57 8.85 8.89 2.20
C ALA A 57 10.10 8.28 1.55
N LEU A 58 11.10 9.10 1.20
CA LEU A 58 12.40 8.63 0.73
C LEU A 58 13.15 7.85 1.82
N GLU A 59 13.15 8.33 3.05
CA GLU A 59 13.75 7.59 4.17
C GLU A 59 13.05 6.24 4.35
N GLN A 60 11.71 6.22 4.35
CA GLN A 60 10.91 4.99 4.44
C GLN A 60 11.11 4.02 3.27
N LEU A 61 11.46 4.51 2.08
CA LEU A 61 11.81 3.66 0.93
C LEU A 61 13.16 2.96 1.10
N ARG A 62 14.05 3.52 1.91
CA ARG A 62 15.38 2.98 2.18
C ARG A 62 15.44 2.08 3.41
N GLU A 63 14.45 2.18 4.29
CA GLU A 63 14.35 1.32 5.47
C GLU A 63 14.16 -0.15 5.07
N PRO A 64 14.70 -1.11 5.85
CA PRO A 64 14.40 -2.52 5.65
C PRO A 64 12.90 -2.79 5.72
N LEU A 65 12.40 -3.66 4.85
CA LEU A 65 11.00 -4.04 4.83
C LEU A 65 10.59 -4.67 6.18
N SER A 66 9.48 -4.20 6.74
CA SER A 66 8.90 -4.67 8.00
C SER A 66 7.39 -4.83 7.88
N PHE A 67 6.82 -5.60 8.82
CA PHE A 67 5.39 -5.57 9.11
C PHE A 67 5.13 -4.58 10.25
N ASP A 68 4.76 -3.36 9.90
CA ASP A 68 4.57 -2.26 10.86
C ASP A 68 3.23 -2.33 11.60
N GLU A 69 2.22 -2.99 11.02
CA GLU A 69 0.92 -3.24 11.66
C GLU A 69 0.61 -4.74 11.69
N LEU A 70 0.44 -5.28 12.91
CA LEU A 70 -0.03 -6.64 13.15
C LEU A 70 -1.43 -6.59 13.77
N ALA A 71 -2.44 -6.86 12.96
CA ALA A 71 -3.85 -6.79 13.36
C ALA A 71 -4.45 -8.21 13.48
N GLY A 72 -4.92 -8.56 14.67
CA GLY A 72 -5.52 -9.87 14.94
C GLY A 72 -4.90 -10.54 16.15
N SER A 73 -4.97 -11.88 16.19
CA SER A 73 -4.42 -12.68 17.29
C SER A 73 -3.55 -13.82 16.78
N GLY A 74 -2.75 -14.43 17.66
CA GLY A 74 -1.93 -15.59 17.30
C GLY A 74 -0.59 -15.25 16.65
N PHE A 75 -0.27 -13.96 16.49
CA PHE A 75 1.09 -13.52 16.21
C PHE A 75 2.00 -13.77 17.42
N SER A 76 3.19 -14.29 17.17
CA SER A 76 4.25 -14.37 18.18
C SER A 76 5.24 -13.23 18.00
N LEU A 77 5.84 -12.75 19.09
CA LEU A 77 6.89 -11.73 19.04
C LEU A 77 8.08 -12.29 18.23
N GLN A 78 8.49 -11.61 17.17
CA GLN A 78 9.62 -12.06 16.36
C GLN A 78 10.56 -10.91 15.99
N GLU A 79 11.84 -11.20 16.14
CA GLU A 79 12.96 -10.46 15.55
C GLU A 79 13.53 -11.37 14.46
N PRO A 80 13.68 -10.91 13.21
CA PRO A 80 13.56 -9.53 12.71
C PRO A 80 12.11 -9.08 12.40
N PRO A 81 11.85 -7.76 12.25
CA PRO A 81 10.52 -7.19 12.01
C PRO A 81 9.86 -7.58 10.67
N ALA A 82 10.60 -8.25 9.78
CA ALA A 82 10.12 -8.80 8.51
C ALA A 82 9.57 -10.24 8.65
N LEU A 83 9.57 -10.82 9.86
CA LEU A 83 9.17 -12.20 10.11
C LEU A 83 7.90 -12.24 10.96
N VAL A 84 6.93 -13.06 10.53
CA VAL A 84 5.68 -13.27 11.25
C VAL A 84 5.40 -14.76 11.34
N THR A 85 5.08 -15.22 12.56
CA THR A 85 4.58 -16.56 12.81
C THR A 85 3.18 -16.48 13.37
N HIS A 86 2.30 -17.34 12.85
CA HIS A 86 0.90 -17.40 13.24
C HIS A 86 0.51 -18.82 13.67
N THR A 87 -0.03 -18.96 14.87
CA THR A 87 -0.29 -20.27 15.49
C THR A 87 -1.78 -20.59 15.72
N ARG A 88 -2.68 -19.64 15.45
CA ARG A 88 -4.12 -19.80 15.67
C ARG A 88 -4.85 -20.19 14.38
N ARG A 89 -6.10 -20.63 14.51
CA ARG A 89 -7.01 -20.94 13.39
C ARG A 89 -8.00 -19.81 13.06
N VAL A 90 -7.65 -18.57 13.39
CA VAL A 90 -8.42 -17.36 13.06
C VAL A 90 -7.65 -16.52 12.06
N TRP A 91 -8.34 -15.67 11.29
CA TRP A 91 -7.64 -14.76 10.40
C TRP A 91 -6.99 -13.62 11.19
N SER A 92 -5.75 -13.32 10.83
CA SER A 92 -5.00 -12.16 11.28
C SER A 92 -4.23 -11.61 10.08
N THR A 93 -3.94 -10.32 10.09
CA THR A 93 -3.30 -9.62 8.98
C THR A 93 -2.05 -8.88 9.46
N ALA A 94 -0.96 -9.05 8.72
CA ALA A 94 0.27 -8.30 8.88
C ALA A 94 0.43 -7.38 7.67
N VAL A 95 0.69 -6.08 7.90
CA VAL A 95 0.76 -5.06 6.85
C VAL A 95 2.07 -4.29 7.01
N SER A 96 2.74 -4.03 5.88
CA SER A 96 3.85 -3.08 5.85
C SER A 96 3.31 -1.65 5.77
N GLY A 97 3.91 -0.74 6.53
CA GLY A 97 3.64 0.69 6.49
C GLY A 97 4.26 1.38 5.26
N HIS A 98 4.94 0.63 4.38
CA HIS A 98 5.50 1.17 3.16
C HIS A 98 4.40 1.49 2.13
N VAL A 99 4.11 2.78 1.95
CA VAL A 99 3.14 3.26 0.96
C VAL A 99 3.81 3.46 -0.40
N MET A 100 3.49 2.58 -1.34
CA MET A 100 3.95 2.65 -2.74
C MET A 100 3.14 3.69 -3.53
N ARG A 101 3.82 4.66 -4.17
CA ARG A 101 3.19 5.83 -4.81
C ARG A 101 3.38 5.93 -6.32
N GLY A 102 4.43 5.31 -6.84
CA GLY A 102 4.74 5.18 -8.26
C GLY A 102 5.80 4.12 -8.48
N GLY A 103 6.19 3.86 -9.74
CA GLY A 103 7.27 2.94 -10.05
C GLY A 103 6.94 1.47 -9.78
N ARG A 104 8.00 0.68 -9.61
CA ARG A 104 7.94 -0.79 -9.53
C ARG A 104 8.47 -1.27 -8.20
N HIS A 105 7.67 -2.08 -7.51
CA HIS A 105 7.97 -2.58 -6.17
C HIS A 105 7.85 -4.10 -6.16
N PHE A 106 8.94 -4.75 -5.75
CA PHE A 106 8.98 -6.20 -5.63
C PHE A 106 9.13 -6.61 -4.16
N VAL A 107 8.31 -7.56 -3.74
CA VAL A 107 8.41 -8.21 -2.43
C VAL A 107 8.39 -9.71 -2.63
N GLU A 108 9.18 -10.45 -1.84
CA GLU A 108 9.14 -11.90 -1.79
C GLU A 108 8.85 -12.38 -0.37
N PHE A 109 7.89 -13.30 -0.26
CA PHE A 109 7.53 -13.96 0.99
C PHE A 109 8.07 -15.39 0.97
N THR A 110 8.89 -15.72 1.97
CA THR A 110 9.24 -17.11 2.26
C THR A 110 8.18 -17.69 3.19
N ILE A 111 7.47 -18.71 2.73
CA ILE A 111 6.41 -19.37 3.48
C ILE A 111 6.90 -20.73 3.93
N THR A 112 6.92 -20.96 5.24
CA THR A 112 7.26 -22.24 5.85
C THR A 112 6.02 -22.85 6.49
N THR A 113 5.62 -24.04 6.05
CA THR A 113 4.50 -24.78 6.65
C THR A 113 5.01 -25.97 7.45
N VAL A 114 4.58 -26.09 8.71
CA VAL A 114 4.93 -27.24 9.57
C VAL A 114 4.06 -28.46 9.25
N ASP A 115 2.86 -28.22 8.69
CA ASP A 115 1.89 -29.25 8.34
C ASP A 115 2.02 -29.72 6.88
N ARG A 116 1.44 -30.88 6.57
CA ARG A 116 1.32 -31.42 5.20
C ARG A 116 0.27 -30.69 4.35
N TYR A 117 -0.41 -29.68 4.89
CA TYR A 117 -1.47 -28.94 4.21
C TYR A 117 -0.91 -27.71 3.49
N PRO A 118 -1.50 -27.33 2.34
CA PRO A 118 -1.11 -26.09 1.66
C PRO A 118 -1.34 -24.87 2.58
N PRO A 119 -0.48 -23.84 2.50
CA PRO A 119 -0.61 -22.64 3.33
C PRO A 119 -1.91 -21.88 3.02
N TYR A 120 -2.66 -21.59 4.09
CA TYR A 120 -3.92 -20.84 4.06
C TYR A 120 -3.64 -19.34 4.23
N VAL A 121 -2.98 -18.74 3.24
CA VAL A 121 -2.45 -17.35 3.32
C VAL A 121 -2.86 -16.52 2.10
N TYR A 122 -3.27 -15.28 2.34
CA TYR A 122 -3.40 -14.24 1.33
C TYR A 122 -2.17 -13.36 1.32
N LEU A 123 -1.62 -13.09 0.14
CA LEU A 123 -0.53 -12.15 -0.06
C LEU A 123 -0.99 -11.10 -1.06
N GLY A 124 -0.80 -9.82 -0.79
CA GLY A 124 -1.37 -8.81 -1.66
C GLY A 124 -1.01 -7.38 -1.30
N VAL A 125 -1.75 -6.48 -1.93
CA VAL A 125 -1.66 -5.04 -1.74
C VAL A 125 -3.00 -4.52 -1.23
N ILE A 126 -2.93 -3.57 -0.31
CA ILE A 126 -4.08 -2.91 0.30
C ILE A 126 -3.85 -1.40 0.21
N ARG A 127 -4.94 -0.63 0.09
CA ARG A 127 -4.85 0.83 0.21
C ARG A 127 -4.26 1.22 1.57
N PRO A 128 -3.64 2.40 1.70
CA PRO A 128 -3.13 2.89 2.98
C PRO A 128 -4.28 3.10 3.97
N VAL A 129 -4.55 2.09 4.80
CA VAL A 129 -5.52 2.09 5.89
C VAL A 129 -4.86 1.48 7.12
N SER A 130 -5.30 1.92 8.29
CA SER A 130 -5.07 1.20 9.53
C SER A 130 -6.19 0.18 9.76
N LEU A 131 -5.79 -1.01 10.20
CA LEU A 131 -6.70 -2.10 10.57
C LEU A 131 -7.09 -2.06 12.06
N THR A 132 -6.41 -1.23 12.85
CA THR A 132 -6.57 -1.14 14.31
C THR A 132 -6.99 0.24 14.80
N ASN A 133 -6.67 1.31 14.06
CA ASN A 133 -7.09 2.65 14.44
C ASN A 133 -8.61 2.81 14.33
N GLU A 134 -9.26 3.05 15.47
CA GLU A 134 -10.72 3.16 15.59
C GLU A 134 -11.51 1.90 15.16
N ILE A 135 -10.84 0.77 14.87
CA ILE A 135 -11.47 -0.51 14.56
C ILE A 135 -11.10 -1.52 15.65
N ASP A 136 -12.06 -1.87 16.49
CA ASP A 136 -11.84 -2.73 17.64
C ASP A 136 -11.74 -4.21 17.23
N LEU A 137 -10.75 -4.92 17.78
CA LEU A 137 -10.51 -6.33 17.45
C LEU A 137 -11.71 -7.22 17.81
N GLU A 138 -12.38 -6.99 18.93
CA GLU A 138 -13.45 -7.85 19.41
C GLU A 138 -14.82 -7.36 18.96
N ALA A 139 -15.11 -6.07 19.13
CA ALA A 139 -16.41 -5.48 18.83
C ALA A 139 -16.66 -5.36 17.32
N ASP A 140 -15.64 -4.99 16.54
CA ASP A 140 -15.77 -4.79 15.09
C ASP A 140 -15.29 -6.02 14.32
N TRP A 141 -14.05 -6.47 14.55
CA TRP A 141 -13.46 -7.62 13.85
C TRP A 141 -13.91 -8.98 14.40
N ARG A 142 -14.49 -9.06 15.59
CA ARG A 142 -14.91 -10.33 16.25
C ARG A 142 -13.78 -11.37 16.31
N GLY A 143 -12.58 -10.91 16.67
CA GLY A 143 -11.38 -11.73 16.86
C GLY A 143 -10.75 -12.28 15.57
N SER A 144 -11.24 -11.89 14.38
CA SER A 144 -10.75 -12.41 13.10
C SER A 144 -10.60 -11.29 12.06
N VAL A 145 -9.38 -10.79 11.91
CA VAL A 145 -9.03 -9.69 11.02
C VAL A 145 -8.69 -10.23 9.62
N ASN A 146 -9.60 -9.98 8.68
CA ASN A 146 -9.41 -10.34 7.28
C ASN A 146 -9.97 -9.21 6.39
N PRO A 147 -9.13 -8.29 5.90
CA PRO A 147 -9.55 -7.21 5.02
C PRO A 147 -10.04 -7.67 3.64
N MET A 148 -9.75 -8.91 3.22
CA MET A 148 -10.31 -9.48 1.98
C MET A 148 -11.78 -9.86 2.12
N SER A 149 -12.18 -10.30 3.33
CA SER A 149 -13.50 -10.83 3.61
C SER A 149 -14.25 -9.97 4.63
N VAL A 150 -14.54 -8.73 4.26
CA VAL A 150 -15.42 -7.83 5.01
C VAL A 150 -16.86 -8.04 4.54
N SER A 151 -17.49 -9.13 4.98
CA SER A 151 -18.88 -9.46 4.62
C SER A 151 -19.89 -8.40 5.11
N SER A 152 -21.11 -8.43 4.60
CA SER A 152 -22.24 -7.57 5.05
C SER A 152 -22.49 -7.58 6.56
N ARG A 153 -22.14 -8.68 7.26
CA ARG A 153 -22.24 -8.79 8.73
C ARG A 153 -21.23 -7.91 9.48
N ARG A 154 -20.28 -7.31 8.77
CA ARG A 154 -19.23 -6.41 9.26
C ARG A 154 -19.31 -5.03 8.59
N HIS A 155 -20.52 -4.54 8.31
CA HIS A 155 -20.76 -3.20 7.75
C HIS A 155 -19.97 -2.09 8.46
N LYS A 156 -19.90 -2.12 9.80
CA LYS A 156 -19.14 -1.13 10.58
C LYS A 156 -17.64 -1.12 10.23
N VAL A 157 -17.04 -2.30 10.04
CA VAL A 157 -15.63 -2.41 9.62
C VAL A 157 -15.46 -1.86 8.21
N SER A 158 -16.37 -2.21 7.29
CA SER A 158 -16.37 -1.66 5.93
C SER A 158 -16.43 -0.13 5.93
N GLU A 159 -17.34 0.47 6.68
CA GLU A 159 -17.46 1.92 6.80
C GLU A 159 -16.20 2.56 7.37
N LYS A 160 -15.63 2.00 8.43
CA LYS A 160 -14.40 2.51 9.07
C LYS A 160 -13.16 2.37 8.18
N LEU A 161 -13.06 1.32 7.38
CA LEU A 161 -11.99 1.20 6.39
C LEU A 161 -12.15 2.22 5.26
N ARG A 162 -13.39 2.42 4.77
CA ARG A 162 -13.68 3.38 3.70
C ARG A 162 -13.63 4.83 4.15
N SER A 163 -13.90 5.13 5.42
CA SER A 163 -13.81 6.49 5.96
C SER A 163 -12.38 7.02 6.02
N GLN A 164 -11.38 6.13 5.90
CA GLN A 164 -9.97 6.49 5.81
C GLN A 164 -9.55 6.92 4.39
N ARG A 165 -10.47 6.90 3.41
CA ARG A 165 -10.18 7.30 2.03
C ARG A 165 -9.65 8.73 1.98
N THR A 166 -8.60 8.90 1.18
CA THR A 166 -8.04 10.22 0.85
C THR A 166 -8.12 10.45 -0.66
N SER A 167 -7.87 11.69 -1.09
CA SER A 167 -7.76 12.02 -2.52
C SER A 167 -6.70 11.18 -3.25
N LYS A 168 -5.70 10.64 -2.53
CA LYS A 168 -4.59 9.84 -3.07
C LYS A 168 -4.99 8.43 -3.51
N TRP A 169 -6.18 7.96 -3.15
CA TRP A 169 -6.64 6.63 -3.56
C TRP A 169 -7.04 6.58 -5.05
N GLY A 170 -7.24 7.73 -5.68
CA GLY A 170 -7.74 7.82 -7.05
C GLY A 170 -9.18 7.28 -7.17
N ASP A 171 -9.52 6.85 -8.38
CA ASP A 171 -10.90 6.54 -8.76
C ASP A 171 -11.22 5.04 -8.78
N SER A 172 -10.25 4.17 -8.50
CA SER A 172 -10.49 2.72 -8.46
C SER A 172 -11.26 2.30 -7.21
N ASP A 173 -12.29 1.48 -7.44
CA ASP A 173 -13.13 0.92 -6.37
C ASP A 173 -12.53 -0.34 -5.72
N ILE A 174 -11.41 -0.86 -6.24
CA ILE A 174 -10.72 -1.99 -5.59
C ILE A 174 -9.78 -1.45 -4.51
N HIS A 175 -9.98 -1.92 -3.28
CA HIS A 175 -9.24 -1.47 -2.10
C HIS A 175 -8.22 -2.48 -1.58
N CYS A 176 -8.44 -3.76 -1.87
CA CYS A 176 -7.48 -4.83 -1.60
C CYS A 176 -7.45 -5.79 -2.78
N CYS A 177 -6.27 -6.28 -3.14
CA CYS A 177 -6.05 -7.28 -4.17
C CYS A 177 -5.01 -8.29 -3.68
N SER A 178 -5.33 -9.58 -3.72
CA SER A 178 -4.49 -10.63 -3.17
C SER A 178 -4.43 -11.90 -4.01
N TYR A 179 -3.29 -12.55 -3.92
CA TYR A 179 -3.03 -13.92 -4.35
C TYR A 179 -3.32 -14.88 -3.19
N TYR A 180 -4.20 -15.84 -3.43
CA TYR A 180 -4.55 -16.87 -2.46
C TYR A 180 -3.70 -18.12 -2.63
N CYS A 181 -2.84 -18.42 -1.66
CA CYS A 181 -1.77 -19.41 -1.82
C CYS A 181 -2.23 -20.84 -2.13
N ILE A 182 -3.45 -21.25 -1.75
CA ILE A 182 -3.88 -22.65 -1.94
C ILE A 182 -4.05 -23.01 -3.42
N HIS A 183 -4.62 -22.10 -4.21
CA HIS A 183 -4.96 -22.35 -5.61
C HIS A 183 -4.45 -21.27 -6.56
N GLY A 184 -3.77 -20.25 -6.04
CA GLY A 184 -3.28 -19.12 -6.81
C GLY A 184 -4.37 -18.20 -7.33
N ARG A 185 -5.55 -18.17 -6.69
CA ARG A 185 -6.66 -17.31 -7.14
C ARG A 185 -6.36 -15.85 -6.85
N CYS A 186 -6.73 -14.99 -7.79
CA CYS A 186 -6.76 -13.55 -7.56
C CYS A 186 -8.08 -13.18 -6.88
N ARG A 187 -8.00 -12.50 -5.74
CA ARG A 187 -9.17 -11.98 -5.03
C ARG A 187 -9.07 -10.48 -4.87
N GLY A 188 -10.19 -9.78 -5.00
CA GLY A 188 -10.29 -8.36 -4.72
C GLY A 188 -11.53 -8.00 -3.92
N THR A 189 -11.51 -6.84 -3.27
CA THR A 189 -12.69 -6.31 -2.56
C THR A 189 -12.72 -4.79 -2.64
N ASP A 190 -13.93 -4.27 -2.77
CA ASP A 190 -14.33 -2.86 -2.65
C ASP A 190 -14.81 -2.49 -1.23
N TRP A 191 -14.82 -3.48 -0.32
CA TRP A 191 -15.43 -3.45 1.01
C TRP A 191 -16.94 -3.12 1.03
N VAL A 192 -17.63 -3.04 -0.11
CA VAL A 192 -19.07 -2.76 -0.19
C VAL A 192 -19.82 -4.04 -0.54
N SER A 193 -19.30 -4.77 -1.50
CA SER A 193 -19.85 -6.02 -2.00
C SER A 193 -19.93 -7.06 -0.87
N THR A 194 -20.97 -7.88 -0.89
CA THR A 194 -21.22 -8.89 0.14
C THR A 194 -20.15 -9.97 0.19
N GLU A 195 -19.46 -10.16 -0.93
CA GLU A 195 -18.42 -11.16 -1.14
C GLU A 195 -17.23 -10.53 -1.86
N GLU A 196 -16.05 -11.12 -1.65
CA GLU A 196 -14.86 -10.80 -2.41
C GLU A 196 -15.02 -11.25 -3.86
N THR A 197 -14.49 -10.46 -4.80
CA THR A 197 -14.52 -10.80 -6.22
C THR A 197 -13.33 -11.70 -6.56
N GLU A 198 -13.61 -12.83 -7.20
CA GLU A 198 -12.58 -13.72 -7.73
C GLU A 198 -12.32 -13.40 -9.20
N TYR A 199 -11.05 -13.20 -9.57
CA TYR A 199 -10.63 -12.90 -10.93
C TYR A 199 -9.87 -14.08 -11.52
N GLU A 200 -10.24 -14.49 -12.73
CA GLU A 200 -9.52 -15.51 -13.47
C GLU A 200 -8.25 -14.94 -14.10
N TRP A 201 -7.17 -15.74 -14.09
CA TRP A 201 -5.91 -15.39 -14.74
C TRP A 201 -5.13 -16.66 -15.10
N HIS A 202 -4.42 -16.61 -16.23
CA HIS A 202 -3.87 -17.81 -16.89
C HIS A 202 -2.74 -18.50 -16.11
N GLY A 203 -1.94 -17.73 -15.35
CA GLY A 203 -0.74 -18.24 -14.66
C GLY A 203 -0.99 -18.86 -13.29
N ARG A 204 -2.25 -19.02 -12.86
CA ARG A 204 -2.58 -19.42 -11.50
C ARG A 204 -1.99 -20.78 -11.12
N GLU A 205 -1.31 -20.81 -9.98
CA GLU A 205 -0.79 -22.04 -9.40
C GLU A 205 -0.95 -21.99 -7.88
N GLY A 206 -1.29 -23.10 -7.23
CA GLY A 206 -1.22 -23.20 -5.77
C GLY A 206 0.22 -23.37 -5.26
N LEU A 207 0.43 -23.10 -3.97
CA LEU A 207 1.63 -23.47 -3.23
C LEU A 207 1.33 -24.75 -2.43
N HIS A 208 2.01 -25.84 -2.76
CA HIS A 208 1.85 -27.15 -2.11
C HIS A 208 2.99 -27.37 -1.10
N GLY A 209 2.91 -26.70 0.05
CA GLY A 209 3.91 -26.77 1.13
C GLY A 209 4.70 -25.47 1.30
N SER A 210 5.98 -25.60 1.66
CA SER A 210 6.90 -24.47 1.80
C SER A 210 7.42 -23.99 0.43
N GLY A 211 7.71 -22.69 0.32
CA GLY A 211 8.28 -22.10 -0.89
C GLY A 211 8.27 -20.59 -0.84
N THR A 212 8.56 -19.94 -1.97
CA THR A 212 8.51 -18.49 -2.09
C THR A 212 7.40 -18.03 -3.01
N ILE A 213 6.75 -16.93 -2.64
CA ILE A 213 5.82 -16.19 -3.50
C ILE A 213 6.32 -14.75 -3.58
N GLY A 214 6.59 -14.29 -4.80
CA GLY A 214 6.96 -12.91 -5.08
C GLY A 214 5.80 -12.15 -5.71
N LEU A 215 5.65 -10.88 -5.34
CA LEU A 215 4.69 -9.95 -5.92
C LEU A 215 5.46 -8.76 -6.50
N LEU A 216 5.21 -8.43 -7.77
CA LEU A 216 5.69 -7.22 -8.41
C LEU A 216 4.48 -6.32 -8.70
N LEU A 217 4.36 -5.23 -7.93
CA LEU A 217 3.43 -4.15 -8.24
C LEU A 217 4.14 -3.14 -9.14
N ASP A 218 3.62 -2.99 -10.35
CA ASP A 218 4.02 -1.97 -11.31
C ASP A 218 2.93 -0.89 -11.34
N LEU A 219 3.18 0.22 -10.65
CA LEU A 219 2.24 1.35 -10.61
C LEU A 219 2.28 2.19 -11.89
N ASP A 220 3.33 2.08 -12.69
CA ASP A 220 3.45 2.80 -13.95
C ASP A 220 2.56 2.13 -15.02
N GLU A 221 2.53 0.79 -15.03
CA GLU A 221 1.70 -0.01 -15.95
C GLU A 221 0.35 -0.46 -15.34
N GLY A 222 0.12 -0.22 -14.05
CA GLY A 222 -1.10 -0.65 -13.36
C GLY A 222 -1.23 -2.16 -13.21
N THR A 223 -0.12 -2.90 -13.09
CA THR A 223 -0.12 -4.37 -13.04
C THR A 223 0.39 -4.94 -11.71
N LEU A 224 -0.09 -6.13 -11.37
CA LEU A 224 0.39 -6.95 -10.27
C LEU A 224 0.77 -8.32 -10.83
N SER A 225 2.07 -8.60 -10.92
CA SER A 225 2.61 -9.89 -11.36
C SER A 225 2.97 -10.79 -10.19
N VAL A 226 2.84 -12.10 -10.38
CA VAL A 226 3.15 -13.12 -9.37
C VAL A 226 4.35 -13.95 -9.81
N PHE A 227 5.21 -14.25 -8.84
CA PHE A 227 6.36 -15.15 -8.95
C PHE A 227 6.21 -16.26 -7.93
N LYS A 228 6.65 -17.47 -8.27
CA LYS A 228 6.65 -18.62 -7.38
C LYS A 228 7.96 -19.35 -7.53
N ASN A 229 8.70 -19.51 -6.44
CA ASN A 229 10.03 -20.16 -6.43
C ASN A 229 10.94 -19.59 -7.53
N ASN A 230 11.08 -18.26 -7.58
CA ASN A 230 11.85 -17.52 -8.59
C ASN A 230 11.36 -17.62 -10.06
N ARG A 231 10.23 -18.30 -10.33
CA ARG A 231 9.61 -18.35 -11.67
C ARG A 231 8.45 -17.38 -11.75
N ARG A 232 8.43 -16.54 -12.78
CA ARG A 232 7.27 -15.67 -13.08
C ARG A 232 6.08 -16.53 -13.52
N LEU A 233 4.95 -16.38 -12.85
CA LEU A 233 3.69 -17.02 -13.22
C LEU A 233 2.91 -16.21 -14.25
N GLY A 234 2.95 -14.88 -14.16
CA GLY A 234 2.29 -13.97 -15.08
C GLY A 234 1.76 -12.70 -14.40
N VAL A 235 0.98 -11.92 -15.14
CA VAL A 235 0.20 -10.80 -14.60
C VAL A 235 -1.08 -11.37 -14.00
N MET A 236 -1.28 -11.18 -12.70
CA MET A 236 -2.47 -11.63 -11.98
C MET A 236 -3.60 -10.60 -12.07
N LYS A 237 -3.25 -9.32 -12.02
CA LYS A 237 -4.19 -8.19 -12.23
C LYS A 237 -3.50 -7.12 -13.07
N GLY A 238 -4.21 -6.58 -14.05
CA GLY A 238 -3.78 -5.44 -14.85
C GLY A 238 -4.99 -4.76 -15.50
N GLU A 239 -4.74 -3.73 -16.29
CA GLU A 239 -5.64 -3.30 -17.36
C GLU A 239 -5.40 -4.20 -18.58
N ASP A 240 -6.48 -4.58 -19.29
CA ASP A 240 -6.39 -5.33 -20.55
C ASP A 240 -6.07 -4.40 -21.72
#